data_AF-A0A9W5WTS8-F1
#
_entry.id   AF-A0A9W5WTS8-F1
#
_cell.length_a   1.000
_cell.length_b   1.000
_cell.length_c   1.000
_cell.angle_alpha   90.00
_cell.angle_beta   90.00
_cell.angle_gamma   90.00
#
_symmetry.space_group_name_H-M   'P 1'
#
loop_
_entity.id
_entity.type
_entity.pdbx_description
1 polymer ?
#
loop_
_entity_poly.entity_id
_entity_poly.type
_entity_poly.pdbx_seq_one_letter_code
_entity_poly.pdbx_strand_id
1 'polypeptide(L)'
;MKESWLFRSTKQKGLLRDRNIIATGPFGFSIAATCLGCAILASVIYGVIWALEGPVLYETFGFEMPLAIKISSLISTLFLYSVVFPSLAMTYMLTISSLTYLVLHIGLLSGLMVFYYDYLEDTRPIYGLMYHDAINLHFVMFLTASVLRLIVSLPLAYYVFVLATIRINGGTGWERRTALELEKQTISTQLDNLKQRKEWVNMVVKS
;
A
#
# COMPACT_ATOMS: atom_id res chain seq x y z
N MET A 1 39.16 3.42 -24.50
CA MET A 1 38.56 3.50 -23.16
C MET A 1 37.97 2.14 -22.82
N LYS A 2 38.48 1.48 -21.77
CA LYS A 2 37.98 0.18 -21.28
C LYS A 2 36.73 0.44 -20.44
N GLU A 3 35.55 0.30 -21.04
CA GLU A 3 34.31 0.22 -20.28
C GLU A 3 34.07 -1.21 -19.75
N SER A 4 33.32 -1.31 -18.65
CA SER A 4 32.53 -2.49 -18.22
C SER A 4 33.09 -3.52 -17.21
N TRP A 5 33.96 -3.14 -16.28
CA TRP A 5 34.35 -4.05 -15.17
C TRP A 5 33.54 -3.91 -13.87
N LEU A 6 32.60 -2.95 -13.79
CA LEU A 6 31.94 -2.58 -12.53
C LEU A 6 30.83 -3.52 -12.04
N PHE A 7 30.37 -4.49 -12.83
CA PHE A 7 29.31 -5.43 -12.43
C PHE A 7 29.66 -6.87 -12.79
N ARG A 8 30.70 -7.42 -12.14
CA ARG A 8 31.21 -8.77 -12.46
C ARG A 8 30.61 -9.91 -11.63
N SER A 9 29.67 -9.63 -10.73
CA SER A 9 28.97 -10.67 -9.97
C SER A 9 27.68 -11.09 -10.69
N THR A 10 27.56 -12.37 -11.04
CA THR A 10 26.32 -12.97 -11.58
C THR A 10 25.09 -12.71 -10.70
N LYS A 11 25.27 -12.52 -9.38
CA LYS A 11 24.19 -12.12 -8.46
C LYS A 11 23.68 -10.69 -8.70
N GLN A 12 24.55 -9.75 -9.09
CA GLN A 12 24.14 -8.36 -9.37
C GLN A 12 23.34 -8.24 -10.67
N LYS A 13 23.58 -9.11 -11.66
CA LYS A 13 22.78 -9.16 -12.90
C LYS A 13 21.32 -9.56 -12.65
N GLY A 14 21.06 -10.50 -11.74
CA GLY A 14 19.69 -10.89 -11.36
C GLY A 14 18.95 -9.73 -10.69
N LEU A 15 19.59 -9.10 -9.72
CA LEU A 15 19.06 -7.93 -9.01
C LEU A 15 18.74 -6.74 -9.93
N LEU A 16 19.59 -6.48 -10.93
CA LEU A 16 19.34 -5.44 -11.94
C LEU A 16 18.21 -5.83 -12.91
N ARG A 17 18.08 -7.11 -13.25
CA ARG A 17 16.97 -7.63 -14.08
C ARG A 17 15.63 -7.49 -13.36
N ASP A 18 15.58 -7.79 -12.07
CA ASP A 18 14.35 -7.67 -11.26
C ASP A 18 13.91 -6.19 -11.12
N ARG A 19 14.88 -5.26 -10.97
CA ARG A 19 14.61 -3.80 -10.97
C ARG A 19 14.10 -3.27 -12.32
N ASN A 20 14.31 -4.01 -13.41
CA ASN A 20 13.84 -3.66 -14.76
C ASN A 20 12.45 -4.22 -15.09
N ILE A 21 11.91 -5.14 -14.29
CA ILE A 21 10.63 -5.80 -14.61
C ILE A 21 9.43 -4.99 -14.07
N ILE A 22 9.60 -4.25 -12.98
CA ILE A 22 8.50 -3.60 -12.27
C ILE A 22 8.31 -2.14 -12.76
N ALA A 23 7.90 -1.97 -14.02
CA ALA A 23 7.44 -0.67 -14.55
C ALA A 23 5.92 -0.51 -14.54
N THR A 24 5.18 -1.62 -14.43
CA THR A 24 3.73 -1.64 -14.59
C THR A 24 3.07 -2.53 -13.56
N GLY A 25 1.89 -2.13 -13.10
CA GLY A 25 1.00 -2.97 -12.32
C GLY A 25 0.25 -3.98 -13.20
N PRO A 26 -0.77 -4.64 -12.65
CA PRO A 26 -1.55 -5.64 -13.37
C PRO A 26 -2.23 -4.99 -14.58
N PHE A 27 -2.41 -5.79 -15.64
CA PHE A 27 -3.00 -5.33 -16.91
C PHE A 27 -2.24 -4.19 -17.61
N GLY A 28 -0.97 -3.96 -17.24
CA GLY A 28 -0.14 -2.91 -17.83
C GLY A 28 -0.48 -1.51 -17.33
N PHE A 29 -1.28 -1.35 -16.27
CA PHE A 29 -1.50 -0.02 -15.68
C PHE A 29 -0.20 0.54 -15.08
N SER A 30 -0.12 1.87 -14.95
CA SER A 30 0.99 2.47 -14.22
C SER A 30 0.90 2.09 -12.74
N ILE A 31 2.03 2.12 -12.02
CA ILE A 31 2.07 1.75 -10.60
C ILE A 31 1.20 2.71 -9.79
N ALA A 32 1.23 4.02 -10.08
CA ALA A 32 0.39 5.00 -9.40
C ALA A 32 -1.11 4.76 -9.65
N ALA A 33 -1.52 4.43 -10.89
CA ALA A 33 -2.91 4.09 -11.20
C ALA A 33 -3.36 2.80 -10.50
N THR A 34 -2.46 1.82 -10.37
CA THR A 34 -2.73 0.57 -9.64
C THR A 34 -2.96 0.85 -8.16
N CYS A 35 -2.07 1.63 -7.52
CA CYS A 35 -2.23 2.07 -6.14
C CYS A 35 -3.55 2.84 -5.94
N LEU A 36 -3.91 3.73 -6.87
CA LEU A 36 -5.16 4.47 -6.82
C LEU A 36 -6.39 3.55 -6.92
N GLY A 37 -6.37 2.58 -7.83
CA GLY A 37 -7.44 1.59 -7.96
C GLY A 37 -7.63 0.77 -6.68
N CYS A 38 -6.53 0.32 -6.07
CA CYS A 38 -6.56 -0.35 -4.77
C CYS A 38 -7.07 0.56 -3.65
N ALA A 39 -6.68 1.83 -3.62
CA ALA A 39 -7.16 2.80 -2.63
C ALA A 39 -8.68 3.05 -2.75
N ILE A 40 -9.19 3.18 -3.98
CA ILE A 40 -10.63 3.31 -4.26
C ILE A 40 -11.37 2.06 -3.76
N LEU A 41 -10.90 0.86 -4.13
CA LEU A 41 -11.53 -0.39 -3.71
C LEU A 41 -11.52 -0.54 -2.17
N ALA A 42 -10.40 -0.22 -1.53
CA ALA A 42 -10.28 -0.21 -0.07
C ALA A 42 -11.24 0.79 0.59
N SER A 43 -11.48 1.94 -0.04
CA SER A 43 -12.42 2.96 0.44
C SER A 43 -13.87 2.49 0.32
N VAL A 44 -14.23 1.84 -0.79
CA VAL A 44 -15.57 1.27 -0.99
C VAL A 44 -15.84 0.18 0.05
N ILE A 45 -14.89 -0.74 0.24
CA ILE A 45 -15.00 -1.80 1.26
C ILE A 45 -15.13 -1.20 2.66
N TYR A 46 -14.36 -0.15 2.97
CA TYR A 46 -14.48 0.57 4.23
C TYR A 46 -15.89 1.15 4.44
N GLY A 47 -16.48 1.79 3.41
CA GLY A 47 -17.85 2.31 3.47
C GLY A 47 -18.88 1.21 3.74
N VAL A 48 -18.73 0.03 3.12
CA VAL A 48 -19.59 -1.14 3.37
C VAL A 48 -19.44 -1.62 4.82
N ILE A 49 -18.21 -1.75 5.32
CA ILE A 49 -17.95 -2.17 6.70
C ILE A 49 -18.58 -1.17 7.68
N TRP A 50 -18.41 0.13 7.46
CA TRP A 50 -18.97 1.16 8.32
C TRP A 50 -20.50 1.10 8.38
N ALA A 51 -21.17 0.84 7.25
CA ALA A 51 -22.62 0.68 7.21
C ALA A 51 -23.11 -0.59 7.92
N LEU A 52 -22.34 -1.68 7.87
CA LEU A 52 -22.65 -2.95 8.54
C LEU A 52 -22.27 -2.95 10.03
N GLU A 53 -21.37 -2.06 10.44
CA GLU A 53 -20.77 -2.06 11.77
C GLU A 53 -21.80 -1.83 12.88
N GLY A 54 -22.71 -0.85 12.71
CA GLY A 54 -23.74 -0.55 13.70
C GLY A 54 -24.67 -1.75 13.96
N PRO A 55 -25.34 -2.28 12.92
CA PRO A 55 -26.19 -3.47 13.05
C PRO A 55 -25.45 -4.68 13.64
N VAL A 56 -24.20 -4.93 13.25
CA VAL A 56 -23.47 -6.12 13.72
C VAL A 56 -22.94 -5.92 15.15
N LEU A 57 -22.21 -4.85 15.43
CA LEU A 57 -21.56 -4.67 16.73
C LEU A 57 -22.56 -4.30 17.84
N TYR A 58 -23.51 -3.42 17.54
CA TYR A 58 -24.50 -3.01 18.54
C TYR A 58 -25.56 -4.07 18.78
N GLU A 59 -26.17 -4.63 17.72
CA GLU A 59 -27.30 -5.56 17.89
C GLU A 59 -26.86 -6.99 18.22
N THR A 60 -25.71 -7.45 17.70
CA THR A 60 -25.24 -8.83 17.93
C THR A 60 -24.36 -8.93 19.17
N PHE A 61 -23.56 -7.89 19.46
CA PHE A 61 -22.56 -7.95 20.52
C PHE A 61 -22.74 -6.91 21.63
N GLY A 62 -23.68 -5.97 21.49
CA GLY A 62 -24.00 -4.98 22.53
C GLY A 62 -22.90 -3.95 22.78
N PHE A 63 -21.92 -3.81 21.87
CA PHE A 63 -20.83 -2.85 22.00
C PHE A 63 -20.65 -2.04 20.71
N GLU A 64 -20.24 -0.78 20.85
CA GLU A 64 -19.84 0.03 19.70
C GLU A 64 -18.31 0.06 19.58
N MET A 65 -17.79 0.13 18.35
CA MET A 65 -16.36 0.35 18.19
C MET A 65 -15.97 1.74 18.71
N PRO A 66 -14.86 1.86 19.47
CA PRO A 66 -14.39 3.14 19.98
C PRO A 66 -14.26 4.20 18.87
N LEU A 67 -14.82 5.38 19.10
CA LEU A 67 -14.84 6.49 18.14
C LEU A 67 -13.42 6.90 17.67
N ALA A 68 -12.41 6.79 18.54
CA ALA A 68 -11.01 7.01 18.18
C ALA A 68 -10.50 6.04 17.10
N ILE A 69 -10.90 4.76 17.16
CA ILE A 69 -10.56 3.74 16.16
C ILE A 69 -11.26 4.04 14.83
N LYS A 70 -12.53 4.46 14.89
CA LYS A 70 -13.29 4.88 13.70
C LYS A 70 -12.63 6.06 12.98
N ILE A 71 -12.30 7.12 13.72
CA ILE A 71 -11.67 8.32 13.15
C ILE A 71 -10.27 7.98 12.61
N SER A 72 -9.47 7.21 13.33
CA SER A 72 -8.13 6.80 12.84
C SER A 72 -8.20 5.91 11.60
N SER A 73 -9.17 4.98 11.52
CA SER A 73 -9.44 4.21 10.30
C SER A 73 -9.86 5.12 9.15
N LEU A 74 -10.72 6.10 9.39
CA LEU A 74 -11.13 7.07 8.35
C LEU A 74 -9.93 7.88 7.84
N ILE A 75 -9.17 8.47 8.75
CA ILE A 75 -7.99 9.30 8.42
C ILE A 75 -6.98 8.47 7.63
N SER A 76 -6.65 7.27 8.11
CA SER A 76 -5.69 6.39 7.41
C SER A 76 -6.20 5.99 6.02
N THR A 77 -7.51 5.80 5.82
CA THR A 77 -8.11 5.54 4.51
C THR A 77 -7.98 6.74 3.57
N LEU A 78 -8.22 7.96 4.06
CA LEU A 78 -8.11 9.19 3.27
C LEU A 78 -6.67 9.46 2.83
N PHE A 79 -5.69 9.19 3.70
CA PHE A 79 -4.27 9.37 3.35
C PHE A 79 -3.77 8.42 2.25
N LEU A 80 -4.49 7.34 1.92
CA LEU A 80 -4.15 6.48 0.77
C LEU A 80 -4.24 7.24 -0.58
N TYR A 81 -5.04 8.31 -0.65
CA TYR A 81 -5.15 9.16 -1.84
C TYR A 81 -3.96 10.10 -2.04
N SER A 82 -3.02 10.16 -1.09
CA SER A 82 -1.76 10.89 -1.27
C SER A 82 -0.92 10.39 -2.45
N VAL A 83 -1.24 9.19 -2.97
CA VAL A 83 -0.73 8.65 -4.24
C VAL A 83 -0.82 9.63 -5.42
N VAL A 84 -1.84 10.50 -5.45
CA VAL A 84 -2.06 11.45 -6.54
C VAL A 84 -0.95 12.49 -6.61
N PHE A 85 -0.36 12.86 -5.47
CA PHE A 85 0.68 13.87 -5.42
C PHE A 85 2.04 13.25 -5.83
N PRO A 86 2.75 13.81 -6.82
CA PRO A 86 4.03 13.28 -7.30
C PRO A 86 5.22 13.57 -6.35
N SER A 87 4.96 13.95 -5.11
CA SER A 87 5.98 14.33 -4.13
C SER A 87 6.57 13.12 -3.41
N LEU A 88 7.88 13.13 -3.20
CA LEU A 88 8.59 12.13 -2.40
C LEU A 88 8.09 12.11 -0.95
N ALA A 89 7.87 13.29 -0.34
CA ALA A 89 7.33 13.41 1.02
C ALA A 89 5.94 12.77 1.15
N MET A 90 5.07 12.99 0.15
CA MET A 90 3.74 12.38 0.12
C MET A 90 3.81 10.86 -0.04
N THR A 91 4.90 10.35 -0.62
CA THR A 91 5.10 8.91 -0.77
C THR A 91 5.53 8.26 0.55
N TYR A 92 6.35 8.92 1.36
CA TYR A 92 6.63 8.45 2.72
C TYR A 92 5.38 8.46 3.60
N MET A 93 4.56 9.51 3.50
CA MET A 93 3.26 9.56 4.17
C MET A 93 2.33 8.42 3.72
N LEU A 94 2.29 8.14 2.41
CA LEU A 94 1.53 7.03 1.85
C LEU A 94 2.01 5.68 2.39
N THR A 95 3.32 5.44 2.46
CA THR A 95 3.89 4.20 3.00
C THR A 95 3.51 4.02 4.47
N ILE A 96 3.73 5.04 5.30
CA ILE A 96 3.36 5.00 6.73
C ILE A 96 1.86 4.77 6.88
N SER A 97 1.04 5.51 6.14
CA SER A 97 -0.41 5.36 6.16
C SER A 97 -0.85 3.95 5.76
N SER A 98 -0.25 3.37 4.72
CA SER A 98 -0.58 2.02 4.25
C SER A 98 -0.22 0.93 5.27
N LEU A 99 0.91 1.08 5.97
CA LEU A 99 1.35 0.15 7.02
C LEU A 99 0.49 0.26 8.27
N THR A 100 0.24 1.49 8.75
CA THR A 100 -0.64 1.74 9.88
C THR A 100 -2.05 1.23 9.60
N TYR A 101 -2.55 1.45 8.38
CA TYR A 101 -3.81 0.89 7.93
C TYR A 101 -3.78 -0.64 8.01
N LEU A 102 -2.78 -1.32 7.43
CA LEU A 102 -2.70 -2.77 7.46
C LEU A 102 -2.70 -3.33 8.90
N VAL A 103 -1.86 -2.76 9.78
CA VAL A 103 -1.73 -3.20 11.18
C VAL A 103 -3.04 -3.00 11.96
N LEU A 104 -3.68 -1.84 11.82
CA LEU A 104 -4.97 -1.56 12.47
C LEU A 104 -6.03 -2.59 12.06
N HIS A 105 -6.11 -2.93 10.77
CA HIS A 105 -7.11 -3.87 10.27
C HIS A 105 -6.84 -5.32 10.66
N ILE A 106 -5.56 -5.73 10.70
CA ILE A 106 -5.20 -7.05 11.22
C ILE A 106 -5.56 -7.13 12.70
N GLY A 107 -5.22 -6.10 13.50
CA GLY A 107 -5.55 -6.04 14.92
C GLY A 107 -7.06 -6.13 15.16
N LEU A 108 -7.83 -5.34 14.43
CA LEU A 108 -9.29 -5.29 14.51
C LEU A 108 -9.93 -6.64 14.14
N LEU A 109 -9.50 -7.26 13.03
CA LEU A 109 -9.99 -8.58 12.64
C LEU A 109 -9.61 -9.66 13.66
N SER A 110 -8.39 -9.61 14.20
CA SER A 110 -7.94 -10.58 15.21
C SER A 110 -8.75 -10.46 16.49
N GLY A 111 -9.03 -9.25 16.96
CA GLY A 111 -9.86 -9.01 18.14
C GLY A 111 -11.29 -9.50 17.95
N LEU A 112 -11.88 -9.25 16.76
CA LEU A 112 -13.21 -9.75 16.42
C LEU A 112 -13.27 -11.28 16.36
N MET A 113 -12.25 -11.93 15.79
CA MET A 113 -12.20 -13.39 15.71
C MET A 113 -12.10 -14.01 17.10
N VAL A 114 -11.20 -13.51 17.95
CA VAL A 114 -11.08 -13.97 19.35
C VAL A 114 -12.40 -13.81 20.08
N PHE A 115 -13.01 -12.63 20.00
CA PHE A 115 -14.30 -12.36 20.64
C PHE A 115 -15.42 -13.27 20.12
N TYR A 116 -15.45 -13.55 18.81
CA TYR A 116 -16.42 -14.47 18.21
C TYR A 116 -16.26 -15.91 18.71
N TYR A 117 -15.02 -16.40 18.84
CA TYR A 117 -14.75 -17.74 19.38
C TYR A 117 -15.16 -17.84 20.85
N ASP A 118 -14.78 -16.86 21.68
CA ASP A 118 -15.15 -16.82 23.10
C ASP A 118 -16.67 -16.76 23.28
N TYR A 119 -17.35 -15.90 22.51
CA TYR A 119 -18.81 -15.77 22.55
C TYR A 119 -19.54 -17.05 22.10
N LEU A 120 -19.07 -17.71 21.04
CA LEU A 120 -19.62 -19.01 20.61
C LEU A 120 -19.40 -20.10 21.64
N GLU A 121 -18.25 -20.10 22.32
CA GLU A 121 -17.93 -21.09 23.35
C GLU A 121 -18.87 -20.95 24.55
N ASP A 122 -19.15 -19.72 24.97
CA ASP A 122 -20.08 -19.40 26.05
C ASP A 122 -21.56 -19.66 25.68
N THR A 123 -21.94 -19.50 24.41
CA THR A 123 -23.34 -19.57 23.97
C THR A 123 -23.71 -20.86 23.22
N ARG A 124 -22.76 -21.78 23.03
CA ARG A 124 -22.90 -23.09 22.35
C ARG A 124 -24.15 -23.91 22.72
N PRO A 125 -24.60 -23.99 23.99
CA PRO A 125 -25.81 -24.74 24.36
C PRO A 125 -27.10 -24.08 23.87
N ILE A 126 -27.11 -22.74 23.75
CA ILE A 126 -28.30 -21.94 23.42
C ILE A 126 -28.38 -21.72 21.90
N TYR A 127 -27.25 -21.53 21.23
CA TYR A 127 -27.16 -21.34 19.78
C TYR A 127 -27.64 -22.56 18.97
N GLY A 128 -27.37 -23.77 19.45
CA GLY A 128 -27.83 -25.01 18.81
C GLY A 128 -29.35 -25.22 18.86
N LEU A 129 -30.06 -24.47 19.72
CA LEU A 129 -31.50 -24.61 19.95
C LEU A 129 -32.35 -23.49 19.33
N MET A 130 -31.77 -22.29 19.07
CA MET A 130 -32.57 -21.10 18.76
C MET A 130 -32.38 -20.49 17.36
N TYR A 131 -31.20 -20.58 16.73
CA TYR A 131 -30.90 -19.66 15.61
C TYR A 131 -30.58 -20.35 14.28
N HIS A 132 -31.62 -20.47 13.46
CA HIS A 132 -31.53 -20.46 12.01
C HIS A 132 -32.04 -19.09 11.53
N ASP A 133 -31.29 -18.01 11.79
CA ASP A 133 -31.81 -16.64 11.62
C ASP A 133 -30.79 -15.63 11.06
N ALA A 134 -31.30 -14.58 10.42
CA ALA A 134 -30.60 -13.59 9.59
C ALA A 134 -29.39 -12.87 10.23
N ILE A 135 -29.26 -12.92 11.55
CA ILE A 135 -28.14 -12.35 12.33
C ILE A 135 -26.80 -12.96 11.90
N ASN A 136 -26.78 -14.25 11.56
CA ASN A 136 -25.59 -14.91 11.02
C ASN A 136 -25.17 -14.35 9.65
N LEU A 137 -26.12 -13.88 8.83
CA LEU A 137 -25.83 -13.33 7.51
C LEU A 137 -25.07 -12.00 7.63
N HIS A 138 -25.53 -11.09 8.48
CA HIS A 138 -24.87 -9.79 8.68
C HIS A 138 -23.47 -9.92 9.28
N PHE A 139 -23.30 -10.81 10.25
CA PHE A 139 -21.98 -11.10 10.81
C PHE A 139 -21.03 -11.72 9.77
N VAL A 140 -21.48 -12.71 9.00
CA VAL A 140 -20.68 -13.32 7.92
C VAL A 140 -20.34 -12.32 6.82
N MET A 141 -21.28 -11.43 6.44
CA MET A 141 -21.02 -10.35 5.49
C MET A 141 -19.96 -9.37 6.02
N PHE A 142 -20.06 -8.97 7.29
CA PHE A 142 -19.10 -8.09 7.94
C PHE A 142 -17.70 -8.72 8.03
N LEU A 143 -17.62 -10.00 8.39
CA LEU A 143 -16.37 -10.76 8.42
C LEU A 143 -15.76 -10.89 7.02
N THR A 144 -16.57 -11.23 6.02
CA THR A 144 -16.15 -11.36 4.62
C THR A 144 -15.63 -10.03 4.07
N ALA A 145 -16.33 -8.92 4.33
CA ALA A 145 -15.89 -7.58 3.93
C ALA A 145 -14.56 -7.21 4.61
N SER A 146 -14.39 -7.56 5.89
CA SER A 146 -13.14 -7.34 6.63
C SER A 146 -11.97 -8.15 6.07
N VAL A 147 -12.19 -9.41 5.66
CA VAL A 147 -11.17 -10.23 4.99
C VAL A 147 -10.84 -9.69 3.59
N LEU A 148 -11.85 -9.31 2.80
CA LEU A 148 -11.65 -8.68 1.48
C LEU A 148 -10.81 -7.41 1.60
N ARG A 149 -11.01 -6.63 2.66
CA ARG A 149 -10.20 -5.43 2.94
C ARG A 149 -8.72 -5.77 3.10
N LEU A 150 -8.37 -6.87 3.79
CA LEU A 150 -6.99 -7.34 3.93
C LEU A 150 -6.41 -7.82 2.59
N ILE A 151 -7.20 -8.55 1.80
CA ILE A 151 -6.80 -9.02 0.48
C ILE A 151 -6.45 -7.85 -0.45
N VAL A 152 -7.13 -6.71 -0.34
CA VAL A 152 -6.85 -5.51 -1.14
C VAL A 152 -5.67 -4.69 -0.59
N SER A 153 -5.50 -4.64 0.73
CA SER A 153 -4.46 -3.83 1.37
C SER A 153 -3.05 -4.43 1.26
N LEU A 154 -2.92 -5.75 1.12
CA LEU A 154 -1.63 -6.41 0.88
C LEU A 154 -1.00 -6.02 -0.50
N PRO A 155 -1.71 -6.15 -1.63
CA PRO A 155 -1.24 -5.63 -2.92
C PRO A 155 -0.99 -4.13 -2.88
N LEU A 156 -1.84 -3.35 -2.21
CA LEU A 156 -1.65 -1.91 -2.07
C LEU A 156 -0.31 -1.60 -1.41
N ALA A 157 0.00 -2.22 -0.27
CA ALA A 157 1.27 -2.02 0.42
C ALA A 157 2.46 -2.34 -0.50
N TYR A 158 2.40 -3.48 -1.21
CA TYR A 158 3.43 -3.86 -2.18
C TYR A 158 3.65 -2.79 -3.26
N TYR A 159 2.57 -2.34 -3.93
CA TYR A 159 2.69 -1.34 -5.00
C TYR A 159 3.09 0.04 -4.48
N VAL A 160 2.75 0.39 -3.24
CA VAL A 160 3.23 1.61 -2.58
C VAL A 160 4.76 1.57 -2.38
N PHE A 161 5.34 0.44 -1.99
CA PHE A 161 6.81 0.29 -1.91
C PHE A 161 7.49 0.42 -3.28
N VAL A 162 6.88 -0.16 -4.32
CA VAL A 162 7.36 0.00 -5.70
C VAL A 162 7.29 1.47 -6.12
N LEU A 163 6.17 2.14 -5.85
CA LEU A 163 5.99 3.56 -6.16
C LEU A 163 7.00 4.44 -5.44
N ALA A 164 7.30 4.14 -4.17
CA ALA A 164 8.35 4.80 -3.40
C ALA A 164 9.71 4.66 -4.09
N THR A 165 10.05 3.47 -4.56
CA THR A 165 11.30 3.22 -5.28
C THR A 165 11.37 4.02 -6.59
N ILE A 166 10.27 4.09 -7.35
CA ILE A 166 10.21 4.89 -8.58
C ILE A 166 10.42 6.38 -8.29
N ARG A 167 9.77 6.89 -7.25
CA ARG A 167 9.83 8.32 -6.87
C ARG A 167 11.17 8.74 -6.27
N ILE A 168 11.83 7.87 -5.52
CA ILE A 168 13.21 8.10 -5.05
C ILE A 168 14.17 8.27 -6.24
N ASN A 169 13.94 7.55 -7.33
CA ASN A 169 14.74 7.64 -8.55
C ASN A 169 14.26 8.74 -9.52
N GLY A 170 13.38 9.65 -9.09
CA GLY A 170 12.94 10.80 -9.86
C GLY A 170 11.76 10.57 -10.80
N GLY A 171 11.14 9.38 -10.78
CA GLY A 171 9.93 9.10 -11.57
C GLY A 171 8.65 9.47 -10.83
N THR A 172 7.56 9.75 -11.55
CA THR A 172 6.26 10.07 -10.92
C THR A 172 5.45 8.83 -10.53
N GLY A 173 5.72 7.69 -11.19
CA GLY A 173 4.97 6.44 -11.09
C GLY A 173 3.70 6.38 -11.95
N TRP A 174 3.35 7.48 -12.61
CA TRP A 174 2.32 7.53 -13.66
C TRP A 174 2.86 7.05 -15.01
N GLU A 175 4.15 7.26 -15.21
CA GLU A 175 4.88 6.76 -16.37
C GLU A 175 5.20 5.27 -16.20
N ARG A 176 5.15 4.52 -17.30
CA ARG A 176 5.52 3.09 -17.34
C ARG A 176 7.04 2.93 -17.51
N ARG A 177 7.82 3.66 -16.70
CA ARG A 177 9.28 3.61 -16.73
C ARG A 177 9.80 2.82 -15.55
N THR A 178 10.84 2.03 -15.77
CA THR A 178 11.45 1.26 -14.69
C THR A 178 12.33 2.17 -13.82
N ALA A 179 12.54 1.78 -12.56
CA ALA A 179 13.48 2.49 -11.69
C ALA A 179 14.90 2.52 -12.27
N LEU A 180 15.29 1.49 -13.04
CA LEU A 180 16.59 1.39 -13.67
C LEU A 180 16.75 2.36 -14.85
N GLU A 181 15.69 2.55 -15.65
CA GLU A 181 15.67 3.54 -16.73
C GLU A 181 15.81 4.96 -16.19
N LEU A 182 15.12 5.25 -15.10
CA LEU A 182 15.20 6.54 -14.40
C LEU A 182 16.58 6.76 -13.76
N GLU A 183 17.15 5.73 -13.15
CA GLU A 183 18.51 5.77 -12.61
C GLU A 183 19.54 6.02 -13.71
N LYS A 184 19.42 5.35 -14.86
CA LYS A 184 20.28 5.57 -16.03
C LYS A 184 20.21 7.01 -16.52
N GLN A 185 19.00 7.56 -16.67
CA GLN A 185 18.80 8.95 -17.10
C GLN A 185 19.40 9.96 -16.10
N THR A 186 19.26 9.67 -14.81
CA THR A 186 19.83 10.51 -13.74
C THR A 186 21.36 10.49 -13.79
N ILE A 187 21.97 9.31 -13.95
CA ILE A 187 23.43 9.17 -14.06
C ILE A 187 23.96 9.90 -15.30
N SER A 188 23.30 9.80 -16.46
CA SER A 188 23.73 10.53 -17.66
C SER A 188 23.70 12.05 -17.45
N THR A 189 22.64 12.56 -16.83
CA THR A 189 22.52 14.00 -16.53
C THR A 189 23.59 14.47 -15.55
N GLN A 190 23.86 13.68 -14.50
CA GLN A 190 24.92 13.99 -13.53
C GLN A 190 26.31 13.99 -14.17
N LEU A 191 26.58 13.04 -15.06
CA LEU A 191 27.84 12.96 -15.79
C LEU A 191 28.06 14.22 -16.65
N ASP A 192 27.04 14.67 -17.36
CA ASP A 192 27.15 15.85 -18.21
C ASP A 192 27.32 17.14 -17.39
N ASN A 193 26.61 17.27 -16.26
CA ASN A 193 26.84 18.37 -15.32
C ASN A 193 28.27 18.38 -14.75
N LEU A 194 28.85 17.20 -14.48
CA LEU A 194 30.24 17.08 -14.02
C LEU A 194 31.24 17.47 -15.11
N LYS A 195 30.98 17.13 -16.38
CA LYS A 195 31.81 17.56 -17.52
C LYS A 195 31.78 19.09 -17.67
N GLN A 196 30.60 19.70 -17.63
CA GLN A 196 30.46 21.16 -17.69
C GLN A 196 31.19 21.86 -16.53
N ARG A 197 31.06 21.33 -15.31
CA ARG A 197 31.82 21.84 -14.15
C ARG A 197 33.33 21.73 -14.35
N LYS A 198 33.82 20.60 -14.88
CA LYS A 198 35.24 20.40 -15.19
C LYS A 198 35.74 21.42 -16.22
N GLU A 199 34.96 21.66 -17.28
CA GLU A 199 35.29 22.68 -18.29
C GLU A 199 35.34 24.08 -17.68
N TRP A 200 34.36 24.43 -16.84
CA TRP A 200 34.34 25.70 -16.13
C TRP A 200 35.57 25.90 -15.22
N VAL A 201 35.92 24.90 -14.40
CA VAL A 201 37.12 24.95 -13.55
C VAL A 201 38.38 25.12 -14.41
N ASN A 202 38.49 24.40 -15.53
CA ASN A 202 39.64 24.53 -16.44
C ASN A 202 39.73 25.92 -17.08
N MET A 203 38.60 26.59 -17.33
CA MET A 203 38.59 27.98 -17.83
C MET A 203 39.07 28.96 -16.74
N VAL A 204 38.61 28.77 -15.50
CA VAL A 204 39.00 29.63 -14.35
C VAL A 204 40.46 29.42 -13.94
N VAL A 205 41.00 28.20 -14.01
CA VAL A 205 42.41 27.92 -13.67
C VAL A 205 43.37 28.42 -14.76
N LYS A 206 42.89 28.60 -15.99
CA LYS A 206 43.67 29.14 -17.11
C LYS A 206 43.66 30.66 -17.20
N SER A 207 42.74 31.35 -16.51
CA SER A 207 42.72 32.81 -16.38
C SER A 207 43.62 33.27 -15.24
#